data_AF-A0A093QJC3-F1
#
_entry.id   AF-A0A093QJC3-F1
#
_cell.length_a   1.000
_cell.length_b   1.000
_cell.length_c   1.000
_cell.angle_alpha   90.00
_cell.angle_beta   90.00
_cell.angle_gamma   90.00
#
_symmetry.space_group_name_H-M   'P 1'
#
loop_
_entity.id
_entity.type
_entity.pdbx_description
1 polymer ?
#
loop_
_entity_poly.entity_id
_entity_poly.type
_entity_poly.pdbx_seq_one_letter_code
_entity_poly.pdbx_strand_id
1 'polypeptide(L)'
;QRNAGSSSDGTEDSDFSTDPEHTDSSESDGTSRRSARVTRSSARLSQSSQDSSPVRNPPSFGAEEPVYSTRRVTRSQQQPAPVTPKKYPLRQTRSSGSETEQVVDFSDRGHLTGKHERHFSISGCPLYHNLSADECKAPTERQLRYKEKVAELRKKRNSGLSKEQKEKYMEHRQTYGNTREPLLENLTSEYDLELFRRAQARASEDLEKLRLQGQITEGSNMIKTIAFGRYELDTWYHSPYPEEYARLGRLYMCEFCLKYMKSQTILRRHMAKCVWKHPPGDEIYRKGSISVFEVDGKKNKIYCQNLCLLAKLFLDHKTLYYDVEPFLFYVMTEADNTGCHLIGYFSKEKNSFLNYNVSCILTMPQYMRQGYGKMLIDFSYLLSKVEEKVGSPERPLSDLGLISYRSYWKEVLLRYLHNFQGKEISIKEISQETAVNPVDIVSTLQALQMLKYWKGKHLVLKRQDLIDEWIAKEAKRSNSNKIMDPSCLKWTPPKGT
;
A
#
# COMPACT_ATOMS: atom_id res chain seq x y z
N GLN A 1 -26.98 37.58 -36.76
CA GLN A 1 -27.35 38.83 -37.47
C GLN A 1 -26.56 39.97 -36.85
N ARG A 2 -25.86 40.82 -37.63
CA ARG A 2 -25.20 42.09 -37.21
C ARG A 2 -24.12 42.00 -36.10
N ASN A 3 -23.07 42.83 -36.05
CA ASN A 3 -22.30 43.59 -37.07
C ASN A 3 -20.97 44.07 -36.43
N ALA A 4 -19.87 44.14 -37.19
CA ALA A 4 -18.66 45.03 -37.07
C ALA A 4 -17.93 45.24 -35.70
N GLY A 5 -16.65 45.65 -35.64
CA GLY A 5 -15.63 45.87 -36.67
C GLY A 5 -14.55 46.91 -36.25
N SER A 6 -13.35 46.82 -36.84
CA SER A 6 -12.14 47.69 -36.67
C SER A 6 -11.47 47.74 -35.27
N SER A 7 -10.15 47.83 -35.05
CA SER A 7 -8.90 48.06 -35.84
C SER A 7 -8.38 49.49 -36.06
N SER A 8 -7.18 49.81 -35.54
CA SER A 8 -6.14 50.67 -36.16
C SER A 8 -4.84 50.67 -35.32
N ASP A 9 -3.70 50.96 -35.96
CA ASP A 9 -2.35 50.94 -35.39
C ASP A 9 -1.86 52.31 -34.85
N GLY A 10 -0.69 52.32 -34.20
CA GLY A 10 0.08 53.52 -33.85
C GLY A 10 1.52 53.17 -33.41
N THR A 11 2.50 53.91 -33.93
CA THR A 11 3.96 53.71 -33.71
C THR A 11 4.58 54.84 -32.89
N GLU A 12 5.75 54.62 -32.27
CA GLU A 12 6.97 55.47 -32.42
C GLU A 12 8.12 55.11 -31.44
N ASP A 13 9.31 55.59 -31.81
CA ASP A 13 10.66 55.19 -31.43
C ASP A 13 11.16 55.56 -30.02
N SER A 14 12.32 55.01 -29.60
CA SER A 14 13.48 55.81 -29.10
C SER A 14 14.70 54.94 -28.69
N ASP A 15 15.91 55.47 -28.91
CA ASP A 15 17.21 54.88 -28.53
C ASP A 15 17.66 55.28 -27.10
N PHE A 16 18.63 54.55 -26.50
CA PHE A 16 20.05 54.98 -26.37
C PHE A 16 20.87 54.08 -25.40
N SER A 17 22.18 54.30 -25.32
CA SER A 17 23.22 53.37 -24.85
C SER A 17 23.90 53.71 -23.50
N THR A 18 24.75 52.77 -23.05
CA THR A 18 26.04 52.91 -22.31
C THR A 18 26.12 53.04 -20.76
N ASP A 19 27.04 52.22 -20.21
CA ASP A 19 27.75 52.26 -18.90
C ASP A 19 28.73 53.50 -18.80
N PRO A 20 29.60 53.74 -17.75
CA PRO A 20 30.15 52.82 -16.71
C PRO A 20 30.55 53.42 -15.32
N GLU A 21 31.40 52.67 -14.57
CA GLU A 21 32.32 53.05 -13.44
C GLU A 21 31.70 53.37 -12.04
N HIS A 22 32.14 52.78 -10.91
CA HIS A 22 33.39 52.89 -10.09
C HIS A 22 33.48 54.23 -9.27
N THR A 23 33.94 54.34 -8.00
CA THR A 23 34.68 53.47 -7.03
C THR A 23 34.45 53.82 -5.53
N ASP A 24 34.76 52.85 -4.64
CA ASP A 24 35.41 52.94 -3.30
C ASP A 24 34.80 53.45 -1.98
N SER A 25 35.32 52.85 -0.88
CA SER A 25 35.35 53.18 0.58
C SER A 25 34.94 51.97 1.45
N SER A 26 35.85 51.05 1.83
CA SER A 26 36.69 51.05 3.06
C SER A 26 35.89 51.00 4.38
N GLU A 27 36.12 50.10 5.35
CA GLU A 27 37.21 49.14 5.64
C GLU A 27 36.64 47.70 5.88
N SER A 28 37.14 46.71 6.67
CA SER A 28 38.28 46.54 7.60
C SER A 28 38.72 45.04 7.76
N ASP A 29 39.21 44.64 8.93
CA ASP A 29 39.87 43.36 9.26
C ASP A 29 39.01 42.07 9.13
N GLY A 30 39.58 40.86 8.99
CA GLY A 30 41.00 40.53 8.87
C GLY A 30 41.52 39.41 9.80
N THR A 31 41.19 38.13 9.56
CA THR A 31 42.17 37.00 9.62
C THR A 31 41.62 35.61 9.27
N SER A 32 42.48 34.87 8.56
CA SER A 32 42.52 33.42 8.27
C SER A 32 41.70 32.44 9.13
N ARG A 33 41.04 31.47 8.48
CA ARG A 33 40.76 30.13 9.04
C ARG A 33 41.40 29.04 8.17
N ARG A 34 42.18 28.16 8.81
CA ARG A 34 42.90 27.04 8.17
C ARG A 34 41.98 25.85 7.87
N SER A 35 42.29 25.11 6.81
CA SER A 35 41.73 23.78 6.55
C SER A 35 42.45 22.70 7.37
N ALA A 36 41.71 21.82 8.04
CA ALA A 36 42.26 20.59 8.63
C ALA A 36 41.19 19.49 8.86
N ARG A 37 41.18 18.49 7.97
CA ARG A 37 41.13 17.03 8.27
C ARG A 37 40.19 16.57 9.41
N VAL A 38 39.03 16.01 9.05
CA VAL A 38 38.22 15.14 9.94
C VAL A 38 38.93 13.80 10.15
N THR A 39 39.05 13.35 11.41
CA THR A 39 39.56 12.02 11.79
C THR A 39 38.47 11.15 12.42
N ARG A 40 38.67 9.83 12.37
CA ARG A 40 37.68 8.78 12.61
C ARG A 40 37.98 8.01 13.90
N SER A 41 37.05 7.97 14.85
CA SER A 41 37.11 7.08 16.03
C SER A 41 35.70 6.82 16.60
N SER A 42 35.52 5.67 17.25
CA SER A 42 34.21 5.17 17.71
C SER A 42 34.28 4.61 19.13
N ALA A 43 33.20 4.79 19.91
CA ALA A 43 32.94 4.17 21.22
C ALA A 43 33.92 4.55 22.36
N ARG A 44 33.59 4.43 23.65
CA ARG A 44 32.50 3.71 24.36
C ARG A 44 31.88 4.57 25.46
N LEU A 45 30.75 4.12 26.01
CA LEU A 45 30.24 4.54 27.33
C LEU A 45 30.43 3.41 28.37
N SER A 46 30.62 3.82 29.62
CA SER A 46 30.83 3.01 30.83
C SER A 46 30.47 3.87 32.04
N GLN A 47 30.07 3.39 33.23
CA GLN A 47 29.57 2.10 33.73
C GLN A 47 29.12 2.35 35.19
N SER A 48 27.96 1.82 35.63
CA SER A 48 27.60 1.57 37.05
C SER A 48 26.14 1.04 37.10
N SER A 49 25.85 -0.25 37.32
CA SER A 49 25.86 -1.02 38.59
C SER A 49 24.73 -0.61 39.55
N GLN A 50 24.00 -1.49 40.24
CA GLN A 50 24.20 -2.91 40.64
C GLN A 50 22.98 -3.79 40.17
N ASP A 51 22.86 -5.12 40.34
CA ASP A 51 23.20 -6.00 41.48
C ASP A 51 23.38 -7.51 41.11
N SER A 52 23.77 -8.30 42.12
CA SER A 52 24.20 -9.72 42.27
C SER A 52 23.33 -10.79 41.56
N SER A 53 23.84 -11.89 40.95
CA SER A 53 24.92 -12.90 41.26
C SER A 53 24.49 -14.04 42.20
N PRO A 54 25.15 -15.24 42.19
CA PRO A 54 26.20 -15.78 41.29
C PRO A 54 25.58 -16.76 40.23
N VAL A 55 26.14 -17.83 39.62
CA VAL A 55 27.38 -18.68 39.62
C VAL A 55 27.57 -19.21 38.15
N ARG A 56 28.53 -20.03 37.66
CA ARG A 56 29.67 -20.88 38.15
C ARG A 56 30.76 -20.95 37.04
N ASN A 57 31.72 -21.89 37.08
CA ASN A 57 32.89 -22.05 36.16
C ASN A 57 33.58 -23.43 36.34
N PRO A 58 34.60 -23.83 35.55
CA PRO A 58 35.01 -23.45 34.17
C PRO A 58 34.77 -24.69 33.24
N PRO A 59 35.64 -25.31 32.36
CA PRO A 59 36.95 -24.97 31.71
C PRO A 59 36.76 -24.26 30.33
N SER A 60 37.69 -24.04 29.37
CA SER A 60 39.05 -24.50 28.97
C SER A 60 39.14 -25.87 28.25
N PHE A 61 40.03 -26.18 27.28
CA PHE A 61 41.06 -25.42 26.53
C PHE A 61 41.40 -26.14 25.18
N GLY A 62 42.05 -25.46 24.21
CA GLY A 62 42.74 -26.08 23.04
C GLY A 62 42.49 -25.42 21.66
N ALA A 63 43.50 -25.43 20.76
CA ALA A 63 43.41 -24.94 19.36
C ALA A 63 44.53 -25.53 18.47
N GLU A 64 44.27 -25.79 17.17
CA GLU A 64 45.27 -25.84 16.07
C GLU A 64 44.65 -26.00 14.65
N GLU A 65 45.46 -25.76 13.61
CA GLU A 65 45.27 -25.99 12.15
C GLU A 65 46.24 -27.14 11.72
N PRO A 66 46.58 -27.48 10.44
CA PRO A 66 46.13 -27.07 9.09
C PRO A 66 45.93 -28.26 8.06
N VAL A 67 45.91 -27.95 6.75
CA VAL A 67 46.45 -28.72 5.57
C VAL A 67 45.47 -29.41 4.56
N TYR A 68 45.88 -29.30 3.27
CA TYR A 68 45.30 -29.77 2.00
C TYR A 68 45.47 -31.28 1.68
N SER A 69 44.61 -31.82 0.78
CA SER A 69 45.05 -32.74 -0.30
C SER A 69 44.03 -32.85 -1.46
N THR A 70 44.41 -33.45 -2.60
CA THR A 70 43.60 -33.53 -3.86
C THR A 70 43.79 -34.85 -4.63
N ARG A 71 42.80 -35.28 -5.46
CA ARG A 71 42.97 -36.21 -6.61
C ARG A 71 41.74 -36.29 -7.56
N ARG A 72 41.92 -36.88 -8.76
CA ARG A 72 41.00 -36.90 -9.94
C ARG A 72 41.29 -38.13 -10.85
N VAL A 73 40.29 -38.78 -11.49
CA VAL A 73 40.35 -39.83 -12.59
C VAL A 73 38.88 -40.30 -12.91
N THR A 74 38.37 -40.82 -14.05
CA THR A 74 38.55 -40.73 -15.55
C THR A 74 37.15 -40.97 -16.25
N ARG A 75 37.02 -41.56 -17.47
CA ARG A 75 35.76 -41.65 -18.28
C ARG A 75 35.80 -42.63 -19.49
N SER A 76 34.73 -43.43 -19.73
CA SER A 76 34.31 -44.07 -21.02
C SER A 76 32.87 -44.64 -20.89
N GLN A 77 31.88 -44.52 -21.81
CA GLN A 77 31.64 -45.17 -23.14
C GLN A 77 31.51 -46.72 -23.07
N GLN A 78 30.58 -47.45 -23.74
CA GLN A 78 29.72 -47.20 -24.94
C GLN A 78 28.39 -48.06 -24.98
N GLN A 79 27.73 -48.26 -26.14
CA GLN A 79 26.41 -48.94 -26.42
C GLN A 79 26.58 -49.98 -27.60
N PRO A 80 25.57 -50.68 -28.25
CA PRO A 80 24.13 -51.00 -27.98
C PRO A 80 23.60 -52.45 -28.36
N ALA A 81 22.35 -52.81 -27.98
CA ALA A 81 21.36 -53.77 -28.62
C ALA A 81 21.74 -55.28 -28.85
N PRO A 82 20.86 -56.22 -29.32
CA PRO A 82 19.39 -56.22 -29.62
C PRO A 82 18.56 -57.33 -28.87
N VAL A 83 17.39 -57.77 -29.38
CA VAL A 83 16.34 -58.57 -28.66
C VAL A 83 15.67 -59.68 -29.53
N THR A 84 15.03 -60.70 -28.89
CA THR A 84 13.92 -61.64 -29.31
C THR A 84 14.25 -63.15 -29.22
N PRO A 85 13.29 -64.13 -29.26
CA PRO A 85 11.81 -64.08 -29.13
C PRO A 85 11.09 -65.15 -28.20
N LYS A 86 9.82 -64.87 -27.84
CA LYS A 86 8.63 -65.78 -27.71
C LYS A 86 8.37 -66.69 -26.47
N LYS A 87 7.25 -66.32 -25.80
CA LYS A 87 6.04 -67.09 -25.39
C LYS A 87 5.85 -67.61 -23.95
N TYR A 88 4.64 -67.31 -23.43
CA TYR A 88 4.02 -67.74 -22.17
C TYR A 88 2.86 -68.74 -22.41
N PRO A 89 2.33 -69.41 -21.37
CA PRO A 89 0.96 -69.93 -21.34
C PRO A 89 -0.09 -68.80 -21.18
N LEU A 90 -1.30 -69.00 -21.70
CA LEU A 90 -2.52 -68.24 -21.32
C LEU A 90 -3.08 -68.81 -20.00
N ARG A 91 -4.00 -68.19 -19.24
CA ARG A 91 -5.34 -67.65 -19.59
C ARG A 91 -5.92 -67.01 -18.30
N GLN A 92 -6.66 -65.90 -18.21
CA GLN A 92 -7.23 -64.83 -19.06
C GLN A 92 -7.38 -63.56 -18.15
N THR A 93 -7.84 -62.35 -18.52
CA THR A 93 -8.45 -61.78 -19.74
C THR A 93 -7.69 -60.52 -20.20
N ARG A 94 -7.57 -60.35 -21.53
CA ARG A 94 -7.06 -59.19 -22.32
C ARG A 94 -6.74 -57.92 -21.50
N SER A 95 -5.47 -57.52 -21.37
CA SER A 95 -4.63 -56.88 -22.43
C SER A 95 -5.28 -55.55 -22.87
N SER A 96 -4.82 -54.36 -22.48
CA SER A 96 -3.45 -53.82 -22.32
C SER A 96 -2.66 -53.74 -23.63
N GLY A 97 -2.06 -52.57 -23.87
CA GLY A 97 -1.31 -52.24 -25.09
C GLY A 97 -0.80 -50.78 -25.08
N SER A 98 0.52 -50.62 -25.04
CA SER A 98 1.28 -49.36 -25.12
C SER A 98 0.87 -48.22 -24.18
N GLU A 99 1.27 -48.33 -22.91
CA GLU A 99 1.89 -47.18 -22.26
C GLU A 99 3.21 -46.89 -22.99
N THR A 100 3.27 -45.81 -23.76
CA THR A 100 4.48 -45.01 -23.80
C THR A 100 4.36 -43.97 -22.71
N GLU A 101 5.25 -43.99 -21.73
CA GLU A 101 5.42 -42.87 -20.80
C GLU A 101 6.00 -41.68 -21.58
N GLN A 102 5.15 -41.00 -22.34
CA GLN A 102 5.41 -39.63 -22.71
C GLN A 102 5.48 -38.83 -21.40
N VAL A 103 6.63 -38.21 -21.13
CA VAL A 103 6.70 -37.13 -20.16
C VAL A 103 5.72 -36.07 -20.62
N VAL A 104 4.55 -36.00 -19.99
CA VAL A 104 3.50 -35.06 -20.37
C VAL A 104 3.97 -33.66 -19.99
N ASP A 105 4.50 -32.97 -20.99
CA ASP A 105 5.00 -31.61 -20.91
C ASP A 105 3.92 -30.69 -20.29
N PHE A 106 4.16 -30.25 -19.06
CA PHE A 106 3.23 -29.50 -18.22
C PHE A 106 3.11 -28.04 -18.69
N SER A 107 2.47 -27.86 -19.85
CA SER A 107 2.07 -26.54 -20.34
C SER A 107 0.83 -26.03 -19.60
N ASP A 108 0.80 -24.75 -19.24
CA ASP A 108 -0.30 -24.06 -18.50
C ASP A 108 -1.63 -23.91 -19.29
N ARG A 109 -1.91 -24.80 -20.25
CA ARG A 109 -3.06 -24.79 -21.16
C ARG A 109 -4.02 -25.98 -20.97
N GLY A 110 -3.83 -26.79 -19.92
CA GLY A 110 -4.72 -27.90 -19.58
C GLY A 110 -6.11 -27.44 -19.09
N HIS A 111 -7.12 -28.31 -19.20
CA HIS A 111 -8.53 -27.92 -19.03
C HIS A 111 -9.41 -29.01 -18.39
N LEU A 112 -10.33 -28.59 -17.51
CA LEU A 112 -11.11 -29.46 -16.62
C LEU A 112 -12.40 -30.07 -17.23
N THR A 113 -12.87 -29.65 -18.41
CA THR A 113 -14.18 -30.09 -18.97
C THR A 113 -14.10 -30.95 -20.25
N GLY A 114 -12.99 -31.68 -20.45
CA GLY A 114 -12.92 -32.75 -21.46
C GLY A 114 -12.94 -32.33 -22.94
N LYS A 115 -12.54 -31.09 -23.27
CA LYS A 115 -12.55 -30.54 -24.64
C LYS A 115 -11.19 -30.53 -25.37
N HIS A 116 -10.09 -30.89 -24.70
CA HIS A 116 -8.72 -30.81 -25.23
C HIS A 116 -7.93 -32.07 -24.84
N GLU A 117 -6.94 -32.43 -25.65
CA GLU A 117 -6.21 -33.72 -25.60
C GLU A 117 -5.17 -33.86 -24.48
N ARG A 118 -4.97 -32.82 -23.65
CA ARG A 118 -3.99 -32.82 -22.54
C ARG A 118 -4.66 -32.45 -21.21
N HIS A 119 -4.34 -33.21 -20.17
CA HIS A 119 -5.02 -33.17 -18.87
C HIS A 119 -4.09 -32.74 -17.74
N PHE A 120 -4.63 -32.04 -16.74
CA PHE A 120 -3.86 -31.43 -15.65
C PHE A 120 -3.55 -32.39 -14.48
N SER A 121 -4.22 -33.54 -14.42
CA SER A 121 -3.97 -34.57 -13.40
C SER A 121 -4.29 -35.97 -13.93
N ILE A 122 -3.57 -36.98 -13.42
CA ILE A 122 -3.83 -38.41 -13.67
C ILE A 122 -5.28 -38.76 -13.33
N SER A 123 -5.80 -38.23 -12.21
CA SER A 123 -7.18 -38.44 -11.76
C SER A 123 -8.26 -37.89 -12.72
N GLY A 124 -7.91 -36.99 -13.65
CA GLY A 124 -8.79 -36.45 -14.67
C GLY A 124 -8.48 -36.96 -16.10
N CYS A 125 -7.62 -37.95 -16.25
CA CYS A 125 -7.24 -38.51 -17.56
C CYS A 125 -8.19 -39.66 -17.97
N PRO A 126 -8.88 -39.59 -19.13
CA PRO A 126 -9.76 -40.66 -19.59
C PRO A 126 -9.02 -41.99 -19.77
N LEU A 127 -7.81 -41.95 -20.34
CA LEU A 127 -6.96 -43.11 -20.59
C LEU A 127 -6.59 -43.85 -19.29
N TYR A 128 -6.29 -43.12 -18.21
CA TYR A 128 -5.98 -43.71 -16.91
C TYR A 128 -7.17 -44.49 -16.30
N HIS A 129 -8.40 -44.06 -16.57
CA HIS A 129 -9.62 -44.73 -16.14
C HIS A 129 -10.19 -45.71 -17.18
N ASN A 130 -9.51 -45.93 -18.31
CA ASN A 130 -9.99 -46.69 -19.47
C ASN A 130 -11.36 -46.21 -20.01
N LEU A 131 -11.59 -44.90 -20.03
CA LEU A 131 -12.79 -44.26 -20.59
C LEU A 131 -12.48 -43.57 -21.92
N SER A 132 -13.44 -43.59 -22.85
CA SER A 132 -13.37 -42.76 -24.07
C SER A 132 -13.57 -41.28 -23.76
N ALA A 133 -13.18 -40.43 -24.71
CA ALA A 133 -13.35 -38.98 -24.61
C ALA A 133 -14.83 -38.54 -24.54
N ASP A 134 -15.78 -39.36 -25.01
CA ASP A 134 -17.22 -39.08 -24.91
C ASP A 134 -17.82 -39.62 -23.61
N GLU A 135 -17.41 -40.79 -23.13
CA GLU A 135 -17.77 -41.26 -21.78
C GLU A 135 -17.26 -40.31 -20.70
N CYS A 136 -16.11 -39.67 -20.89
CA CYS A 136 -15.58 -38.65 -19.97
C CYS A 136 -16.36 -37.31 -20.02
N LYS A 137 -17.26 -37.10 -20.99
CA LYS A 137 -18.22 -35.99 -21.00
C LYS A 137 -19.50 -36.34 -20.23
N ALA A 138 -19.84 -37.62 -20.12
CA ALA A 138 -20.98 -38.09 -19.34
C ALA A 138 -20.67 -38.01 -17.84
N PRO A 139 -21.54 -37.38 -17.01
CA PRO A 139 -21.34 -37.41 -15.57
C PRO A 139 -21.50 -38.85 -15.05
N THR A 140 -20.47 -39.38 -14.40
CA THR A 140 -20.50 -40.71 -13.78
C THR A 140 -21.66 -40.81 -12.78
N GLU A 141 -22.16 -42.02 -12.52
CA GLU A 141 -23.25 -42.23 -11.56
C GLU A 141 -22.94 -41.64 -10.17
N ARG A 142 -21.67 -41.70 -9.74
CA ARG A 142 -21.18 -41.06 -8.51
C ARG A 142 -21.29 -39.53 -8.55
N GLN A 143 -21.01 -38.90 -9.70
CA GLN A 143 -21.17 -37.46 -9.90
C GLN A 143 -22.66 -37.06 -10.01
N LEU A 144 -23.51 -37.89 -10.62
CA LEU A 144 -24.97 -37.69 -10.66
C LEU A 144 -25.56 -37.72 -9.24
N ARG A 145 -25.36 -38.81 -8.50
CA ARG A 145 -25.80 -38.96 -7.11
C ARG A 145 -25.24 -37.85 -6.19
N TYR A 146 -24.02 -37.37 -6.43
CA TYR A 146 -23.45 -36.22 -5.72
C TYR A 146 -24.14 -34.89 -6.10
N LYS A 147 -24.38 -34.65 -7.39
CA LYS A 147 -25.08 -33.45 -7.90
C LYS A 147 -26.52 -33.38 -7.38
N GLU A 148 -27.21 -34.51 -7.32
CA GLU A 148 -28.54 -34.64 -6.71
C GLU A 148 -28.50 -34.38 -5.21
N LYS A 149 -27.55 -34.99 -4.48
CA LYS A 149 -27.35 -34.73 -3.04
C LYS A 149 -27.06 -33.25 -2.76
N VAL A 150 -26.26 -32.59 -3.59
CA VAL A 150 -26.01 -31.14 -3.49
C VAL A 150 -27.26 -30.32 -3.84
N ALA A 151 -28.07 -30.75 -4.82
CA ALA A 151 -29.34 -30.10 -5.12
C ALA A 151 -30.33 -30.21 -3.95
N GLU A 152 -30.46 -31.36 -3.29
CA GLU A 152 -31.29 -31.53 -2.08
C GLU A 152 -30.77 -30.69 -0.89
N LEU A 153 -29.46 -30.66 -0.68
CA LEU A 153 -28.85 -29.79 0.34
C LEU A 153 -29.09 -28.29 0.07
N ARG A 154 -29.23 -27.90 -1.20
CA ARG A 154 -29.62 -26.53 -1.61
C ARG A 154 -31.12 -26.28 -1.57
N LYS A 155 -31.96 -27.31 -1.76
CA LYS A 155 -33.43 -27.23 -1.58
C LYS A 155 -33.83 -26.98 -0.12
N LYS A 156 -32.99 -27.36 0.85
CA LYS A 156 -33.05 -26.87 2.24
C LYS A 156 -32.69 -25.38 2.31
N ARG A 157 -33.49 -24.54 1.65
CA ARG A 157 -33.38 -23.09 1.72
C ARG A 157 -34.07 -22.64 3.00
N ASN A 158 -33.34 -21.95 3.87
CA ASN A 158 -33.92 -21.34 5.07
C ASN A 158 -35.07 -20.41 4.66
N SER A 159 -36.13 -20.36 5.47
CA SER A 159 -37.25 -19.44 5.25
C SER A 159 -36.71 -18.01 5.14
N GLY A 160 -37.21 -17.26 4.16
CA GLY A 160 -36.58 -16.00 3.75
C GLY A 160 -36.43 -15.03 4.92
N LEU A 161 -35.18 -14.61 5.17
CA LEU A 161 -34.69 -13.84 6.34
C LEU A 161 -35.80 -13.19 7.20
N SER A 162 -35.90 -13.65 8.46
CA SER A 162 -36.84 -13.10 9.44
C SER A 162 -36.63 -11.60 9.64
N LYS A 163 -37.62 -10.91 10.22
CA LYS A 163 -37.52 -9.46 10.48
C LYS A 163 -36.33 -9.15 11.40
N GLU A 164 -36.19 -9.88 12.50
CA GLU A 164 -35.05 -9.79 13.42
C GLU A 164 -33.72 -10.14 12.76
N GLN A 165 -33.70 -11.12 11.84
CA GLN A 165 -32.48 -11.42 11.08
C GLN A 165 -32.11 -10.23 10.20
N LYS A 166 -33.03 -9.68 9.41
CA LYS A 166 -32.78 -8.47 8.59
C LYS A 166 -32.31 -7.30 9.45
N GLU A 167 -32.87 -7.14 10.65
CA GLU A 167 -32.47 -6.12 11.61
C GLU A 167 -31.04 -6.36 12.14
N LYS A 168 -30.67 -7.58 12.53
CA LYS A 168 -29.29 -7.95 12.90
C LYS A 168 -28.29 -7.81 11.74
N TYR A 169 -28.72 -8.08 10.50
CA TYR A 169 -27.93 -7.86 9.29
C TYR A 169 -27.66 -6.37 9.03
N MET A 170 -28.69 -5.54 9.22
CA MET A 170 -28.58 -4.08 9.14
C MET A 170 -27.71 -3.54 10.29
N GLU A 171 -27.92 -3.99 11.52
CA GLU A 171 -27.17 -3.61 12.71
C GLU A 171 -25.68 -3.98 12.59
N HIS A 172 -25.35 -5.21 12.17
CA HIS A 172 -23.96 -5.63 11.93
C HIS A 172 -23.32 -4.77 10.82
N ARG A 173 -24.05 -4.47 9.74
CA ARG A 173 -23.56 -3.59 8.67
C ARG A 173 -23.40 -2.13 9.13
N GLN A 174 -24.24 -1.64 10.05
CA GLN A 174 -24.13 -0.32 10.67
C GLN A 174 -22.99 -0.23 11.69
N THR A 175 -22.73 -1.30 12.43
CA THR A 175 -21.72 -1.36 13.50
C THR A 175 -20.32 -1.62 12.96
N TYR A 176 -20.18 -2.51 11.96
CA TYR A 176 -18.89 -3.00 11.48
C TYR A 176 -18.61 -2.64 10.01
N GLY A 177 -19.60 -2.22 9.21
CA GLY A 177 -19.42 -1.89 7.80
C GLY A 177 -18.78 -3.03 7.01
N ASN A 178 -17.69 -2.72 6.31
CA ASN A 178 -16.84 -3.70 5.61
C ASN A 178 -15.60 -4.12 6.44
N THR A 179 -15.47 -3.70 7.71
CA THR A 179 -14.26 -3.90 8.53
C THR A 179 -14.18 -5.27 9.22
N ARG A 180 -15.22 -6.08 9.08
CA ARG A 180 -15.28 -7.50 9.45
C ARG A 180 -15.92 -8.26 8.30
N GLU A 181 -15.75 -9.59 8.26
CA GLU A 181 -16.56 -10.45 7.40
C GLU A 181 -18.04 -10.12 7.64
N PRO A 182 -18.86 -9.90 6.60
CA PRO A 182 -20.29 -9.72 6.77
C PRO A 182 -20.89 -10.98 7.42
N LEU A 183 -22.02 -10.84 8.11
CA LEU A 183 -22.83 -12.03 8.40
C LEU A 183 -23.19 -12.70 7.06
N LEU A 184 -23.04 -14.02 6.99
CA LEU A 184 -23.43 -14.83 5.81
C LEU A 184 -24.46 -15.93 6.17
N GLU A 185 -24.71 -16.10 7.46
CA GLU A 185 -25.63 -17.10 8.03
C GLU A 185 -27.09 -16.78 7.66
N ASN A 186 -27.73 -17.71 6.94
CA ASN A 186 -29.07 -17.57 6.34
C ASN A 186 -29.15 -16.69 5.07
N LEU A 187 -28.05 -16.20 4.49
CA LEU A 187 -28.08 -15.59 3.14
C LEU A 187 -28.17 -16.62 2.01
N THR A 188 -27.64 -17.82 2.24
CA THR A 188 -27.57 -18.93 1.28
C THR A 188 -27.84 -20.26 2.01
N SER A 189 -27.80 -21.39 1.30
CA SER A 189 -27.93 -22.70 1.94
C SER A 189 -26.77 -22.95 2.91
N GLU A 190 -27.01 -23.69 4.00
CA GLU A 190 -25.94 -24.08 4.95
C GLU A 190 -24.78 -24.76 4.22
N TYR A 191 -25.09 -25.55 3.20
CA TYR A 191 -24.11 -26.22 2.34
C TYR A 191 -23.21 -25.23 1.57
N ASP A 192 -23.78 -24.18 1.00
CA ASP A 192 -23.02 -23.19 0.22
C ASP A 192 -22.22 -22.24 1.13
N LEU A 193 -22.74 -21.90 2.31
CA LEU A 193 -22.02 -21.15 3.34
C LEU A 193 -20.82 -21.94 3.85
N GLU A 194 -21.03 -23.21 4.19
CA GLU A 194 -19.96 -24.10 4.63
C GLU A 194 -18.94 -24.38 3.51
N LEU A 195 -19.39 -24.47 2.25
CA LEU A 195 -18.50 -24.57 1.10
C LEU A 195 -17.64 -23.30 0.92
N PHE A 196 -18.21 -22.12 1.12
CA PHE A 196 -17.48 -20.84 1.10
C PHE A 196 -16.47 -20.76 2.26
N ARG A 197 -16.90 -21.00 3.51
CA ARG A 197 -16.01 -21.01 4.69
C ARG A 197 -14.87 -22.02 4.53
N ARG A 198 -15.13 -23.22 4.01
CA ARG A 198 -14.08 -24.21 3.67
C ARG A 198 -13.20 -23.79 2.49
N ALA A 199 -13.68 -22.98 1.55
CA ALA A 199 -12.85 -22.46 0.45
C ALA A 199 -11.90 -21.37 0.96
N GLN A 200 -12.39 -20.44 1.78
CA GLN A 200 -11.59 -19.39 2.44
C GLN A 200 -10.57 -19.98 3.41
N ALA A 201 -10.98 -20.96 4.24
CA ALA A 201 -10.08 -21.67 5.15
C ALA A 201 -8.97 -22.41 4.38
N ARG A 202 -9.29 -23.12 3.29
CA ARG A 202 -8.27 -23.77 2.44
C ARG A 202 -7.37 -22.76 1.75
N ALA A 203 -7.88 -21.67 1.20
CA ALA A 203 -7.05 -20.62 0.61
C ALA A 203 -6.07 -20.01 1.64
N SER A 204 -6.51 -19.82 2.89
CA SER A 204 -5.64 -19.35 3.99
C SER A 204 -4.63 -20.42 4.43
N GLU A 205 -5.06 -21.67 4.58
CA GLU A 205 -4.17 -22.79 4.91
C GLU A 205 -3.14 -23.05 3.81
N ASP A 206 -3.52 -22.92 2.53
CA ASP A 206 -2.64 -23.21 1.40
C ASP A 206 -1.65 -22.06 1.20
N LEU A 207 -2.04 -20.81 1.45
CA LEU A 207 -1.13 -19.67 1.57
C LEU A 207 -0.13 -19.87 2.72
N GLU A 208 -0.58 -20.32 3.89
CA GLU A 208 0.27 -20.61 5.05
C GLU A 208 1.17 -21.83 4.82
N LYS A 209 0.69 -22.88 4.13
CA LYS A 209 1.51 -24.03 3.71
C LYS A 209 2.56 -23.61 2.69
N LEU A 210 2.24 -22.75 1.72
CA LEU A 210 3.22 -22.22 0.76
C LEU A 210 4.32 -21.40 1.45
N ARG A 211 3.98 -20.69 2.53
CA ARG A 211 4.93 -19.99 3.41
C ARG A 211 5.79 -20.98 4.22
N LEU A 212 5.17 -21.95 4.90
CA LEU A 212 5.84 -22.95 5.73
C LEU A 212 6.69 -23.97 4.93
N GLN A 213 6.33 -24.26 3.68
CA GLN A 213 7.08 -25.13 2.77
C GLN A 213 8.19 -24.40 2.01
N GLY A 214 8.38 -23.10 2.23
CA GLY A 214 9.46 -22.31 1.61
C GLY A 214 9.30 -22.04 0.11
N GLN A 215 8.17 -22.43 -0.51
CA GLN A 215 7.87 -22.08 -1.90
C GLN A 215 7.57 -20.58 -2.03
N ILE A 216 6.98 -19.97 -0.99
CA ILE A 216 7.06 -18.54 -0.72
C ILE A 216 8.17 -18.35 0.32
N THR A 217 9.40 -18.11 -0.14
CA THR A 217 10.52 -17.77 0.77
C THR A 217 10.45 -16.29 1.13
N GLU A 218 9.88 -15.99 2.31
CA GLU A 218 10.03 -14.68 2.95
C GLU A 218 11.54 -14.37 3.11
N GLY A 219 12.05 -13.44 2.28
CA GLY A 219 13.43 -12.97 2.33
C GLY A 219 14.39 -13.41 1.21
N SER A 220 13.98 -14.26 0.26
CA SER A 220 14.79 -14.56 -0.94
C SER A 220 14.58 -13.49 -2.03
N ASN A 221 13.37 -13.44 -2.60
CA ASN A 221 12.97 -12.53 -3.67
C ASN A 221 12.21 -11.29 -3.15
N MET A 222 12.26 -11.06 -1.83
CA MET A 222 11.78 -9.82 -1.24
C MET A 222 12.77 -8.69 -1.54
N ILE A 223 12.28 -7.58 -2.09
CA ILE A 223 13.03 -6.32 -2.14
C ILE A 223 13.36 -5.90 -0.70
N LYS A 224 14.63 -5.58 -0.45
CA LYS A 224 15.15 -5.19 0.87
C LYS A 224 15.51 -3.71 0.91
N THR A 225 15.97 -3.15 -0.20
CA THR A 225 16.34 -1.74 -0.34
C THR A 225 15.82 -1.12 -1.62
N ILE A 226 15.54 0.18 -1.61
CA ILE A 226 15.36 0.98 -2.82
C ILE A 226 16.29 2.20 -2.81
N ALA A 227 16.87 2.52 -3.97
CA ALA A 227 17.51 3.80 -4.22
C ALA A 227 16.46 4.76 -4.82
N PHE A 228 16.15 5.85 -4.11
CA PHE A 228 15.12 6.82 -4.46
C PHE A 228 15.69 8.25 -4.34
N GLY A 229 15.98 8.86 -5.49
CA GLY A 229 16.69 10.14 -5.54
C GLY A 229 18.06 10.07 -4.86
N ARG A 230 18.31 10.96 -3.89
CA ARG A 230 19.52 10.94 -3.04
C ARG A 230 19.47 9.96 -1.86
N TYR A 231 18.39 9.21 -1.69
CA TYR A 231 18.16 8.35 -0.53
C TYR A 231 18.29 6.86 -0.85
N GLU A 232 18.76 6.11 0.13
CA GLU A 232 18.67 4.65 0.19
C GLU A 232 17.74 4.29 1.34
N LEU A 233 16.74 3.46 1.06
CA LEU A 233 15.62 3.19 1.98
C LEU A 233 15.41 1.67 2.13
N ASP A 234 15.46 1.19 3.37
CA ASP A 234 15.05 -0.18 3.71
C ASP A 234 13.54 -0.34 3.59
N THR A 235 13.08 -1.43 2.98
CA THR A 235 11.66 -1.70 2.71
C THR A 235 11.05 -2.64 3.75
N TRP A 236 9.80 -2.39 4.14
CA TRP A 236 9.19 -3.00 5.33
C TRP A 236 8.30 -4.20 5.02
N TYR A 237 7.64 -4.20 3.85
CA TYR A 237 6.68 -5.23 3.45
C TYR A 237 6.94 -5.68 2.02
N HIS A 238 6.49 -6.89 1.69
CA HIS A 238 6.44 -7.35 0.30
C HIS A 238 5.56 -6.42 -0.56
N SER A 239 6.01 -6.15 -1.78
CA SER A 239 5.26 -5.45 -2.83
C SER A 239 5.40 -6.23 -4.15
N PRO A 240 4.30 -6.45 -4.90
CA PRO A 240 4.26 -7.34 -6.07
C PRO A 240 4.80 -6.67 -7.34
N TYR A 241 6.05 -6.22 -7.28
CA TYR A 241 6.83 -5.89 -8.47
C TYR A 241 7.05 -7.16 -9.33
N PRO A 242 7.23 -7.04 -10.65
CA PRO A 242 7.52 -8.19 -11.50
C PRO A 242 8.75 -8.95 -11.04
N GLU A 243 8.67 -10.29 -11.09
CA GLU A 243 9.61 -11.21 -10.43
C GLU A 243 11.06 -11.01 -10.88
N GLU A 244 11.29 -10.62 -12.14
CA GLU A 244 12.60 -10.33 -12.69
C GLU A 244 13.26 -9.04 -12.14
N TYR A 245 12.53 -8.28 -11.31
CA TYR A 245 13.00 -7.17 -10.47
C TYR A 245 13.01 -7.55 -8.98
N ALA A 246 11.97 -8.24 -8.49
CA ALA A 246 11.83 -8.59 -7.07
C ALA A 246 13.03 -9.40 -6.54
N ARG A 247 13.41 -10.45 -7.28
CA ARG A 247 14.57 -11.32 -7.02
C ARG A 247 15.95 -10.65 -6.98
N LEU A 248 16.03 -9.35 -7.28
CA LEU A 248 17.29 -8.58 -7.18
C LEU A 248 17.57 -8.09 -5.75
N GLY A 249 16.58 -8.12 -4.85
CA GLY A 249 16.68 -7.58 -3.50
C GLY A 249 16.83 -6.04 -3.41
N ARG A 250 17.05 -5.36 -4.55
CA ARG A 250 17.24 -3.91 -4.64
C ARG A 250 16.65 -3.33 -5.93
N LEU A 251 15.87 -2.26 -5.80
CA LEU A 251 15.41 -1.46 -6.93
C LEU A 251 16.09 -0.08 -7.00
N TYR A 252 16.11 0.49 -8.20
CA TYR A 252 16.54 1.85 -8.48
C TYR A 252 15.38 2.61 -9.10
N MET A 253 14.95 3.72 -8.50
CA MET A 253 13.71 4.41 -8.86
C MET A 253 13.95 5.86 -9.26
N CYS A 254 13.23 6.31 -10.30
CA CYS A 254 13.14 7.73 -10.62
C CYS A 254 12.28 8.43 -9.56
N GLU A 255 12.79 9.47 -8.90
CA GLU A 255 12.01 10.19 -7.89
C GLU A 255 10.86 11.03 -8.48
N PHE A 256 10.96 11.44 -9.76
CA PHE A 256 9.95 12.27 -10.42
C PHE A 256 8.83 11.48 -11.11
N CYS A 257 9.16 10.42 -11.88
CA CYS A 257 8.17 9.62 -12.61
C CYS A 257 7.92 8.21 -12.02
N LEU A 258 8.59 7.89 -10.90
CA LEU A 258 8.44 6.66 -10.12
C LEU A 258 8.79 5.35 -10.84
N LYS A 259 9.30 5.41 -12.08
CA LYS A 259 9.75 4.24 -12.82
C LYS A 259 10.84 3.50 -12.06
N TYR A 260 10.68 2.18 -11.90
CA TYR A 260 11.66 1.27 -11.30
C TYR A 260 12.57 0.61 -12.34
N MET A 261 13.82 0.34 -11.95
CA MET A 261 14.92 -0.14 -12.80
C MET A 261 15.86 -1.07 -12.01
N LYS A 262 16.62 -1.89 -12.74
CA LYS A 262 17.47 -2.97 -12.17
C LYS A 262 18.87 -2.55 -11.72
N SER A 263 19.37 -1.37 -12.12
CA SER A 263 20.72 -0.92 -11.72
C SER A 263 20.92 0.60 -11.81
N GLN A 264 21.89 1.10 -11.05
CA GLN A 264 22.30 2.51 -11.03
C GLN A 264 22.71 3.04 -12.42
N THR A 265 23.24 2.18 -13.30
CA THR A 265 23.62 2.56 -14.68
C THR A 265 22.42 2.61 -15.63
N ILE A 266 21.30 1.95 -15.30
CA ILE A 266 20.03 2.21 -15.98
C ILE A 266 19.40 3.50 -15.44
N LEU A 267 19.37 3.70 -14.10
CA LEU A 267 18.85 4.93 -13.49
C LEU A 267 19.57 6.19 -14.00
N ARG A 268 20.91 6.22 -14.03
CA ARG A 268 21.67 7.37 -14.57
C ARG A 268 21.33 7.68 -16.03
N ARG A 269 21.23 6.66 -16.90
CA ARG A 269 20.83 6.84 -18.31
C ARG A 269 19.36 7.25 -18.46
N HIS A 270 18.50 6.91 -17.50
CA HIS A 270 17.12 7.38 -17.46
C HIS A 270 17.04 8.83 -16.98
N MET A 271 17.79 9.24 -15.94
CA MET A 271 17.78 10.62 -15.44
C MET A 271 18.25 11.60 -16.51
N ALA A 272 19.27 11.26 -17.29
CA ALA A 272 19.75 12.03 -18.45
C ALA A 272 18.74 12.15 -19.61
N LYS A 273 17.57 11.49 -19.52
CA LYS A 273 16.50 11.50 -20.53
C LYS A 273 15.10 11.74 -19.94
N CYS A 274 14.97 11.94 -18.63
CA CYS A 274 13.68 12.05 -17.96
C CYS A 274 13.25 13.53 -17.95
N VAL A 275 12.21 13.85 -18.71
CA VAL A 275 11.63 15.20 -18.76
C VAL A 275 10.86 15.58 -17.49
N TRP A 276 10.49 14.59 -16.66
CA TRP A 276 9.73 14.80 -15.44
C TRP A 276 10.58 15.46 -14.34
N LYS A 277 10.07 16.56 -13.80
CA LYS A 277 10.66 17.32 -12.67
C LYS A 277 9.71 17.50 -11.48
N HIS A 278 8.49 16.99 -11.60
CA HIS A 278 7.42 17.01 -10.62
C HIS A 278 6.44 15.86 -10.96
N PRO A 279 5.46 15.52 -10.10
CA PRO A 279 4.38 14.63 -10.44
C PRO A 279 3.58 15.08 -11.68
N PRO A 280 2.96 14.15 -12.44
CA PRO A 280 1.95 14.49 -13.42
C PRO A 280 0.68 15.02 -12.75
N GLY A 281 -0.29 15.46 -13.56
CA GLY A 281 -1.54 16.03 -13.06
C GLY A 281 -1.43 17.52 -12.74
N ASP A 282 -2.41 18.03 -12.02
CA ASP A 282 -2.64 19.47 -11.85
C ASP A 282 -2.09 19.94 -10.49
N GLU A 283 -1.33 21.05 -10.45
CA GLU A 283 -0.83 21.61 -9.18
C GLU A 283 -1.95 22.41 -8.48
N ILE A 284 -2.63 21.75 -7.55
CA ILE A 284 -3.82 22.31 -6.87
C ILE A 284 -3.49 23.05 -5.57
N TYR A 285 -2.26 22.96 -5.07
CA TYR A 285 -1.80 23.69 -3.89
C TYR A 285 -0.32 24.06 -4.01
N ARG A 286 0.03 25.29 -3.63
CA ARG A 286 1.42 25.78 -3.58
C ARG A 286 1.61 26.81 -2.47
N LYS A 287 2.47 26.51 -1.48
CA LYS A 287 2.94 27.45 -0.44
C LYS A 287 4.45 27.32 -0.25
N GLY A 288 5.20 28.27 -0.81
CA GLY A 288 6.67 28.23 -0.83
C GLY A 288 7.20 26.98 -1.55
N SER A 289 8.09 26.24 -0.90
CA SER A 289 8.60 24.97 -1.43
C SER A 289 7.55 23.84 -1.45
N ILE A 290 6.45 23.94 -0.69
CA ILE A 290 5.49 22.84 -0.55
C ILE A 290 4.38 22.94 -1.60
N SER A 291 4.16 21.84 -2.31
CA SER A 291 3.15 21.72 -3.36
C SER A 291 2.38 20.39 -3.28
N VAL A 292 1.11 20.39 -3.69
CA VAL A 292 0.30 19.17 -3.84
C VAL A 292 -0.29 19.09 -5.25
N PHE A 293 -0.06 17.95 -5.90
CA PHE A 293 -0.56 17.63 -7.24
C PHE A 293 -1.76 16.69 -7.15
N GLU A 294 -2.84 16.97 -7.87
CA GLU A 294 -3.94 16.02 -8.09
C GLU A 294 -3.65 15.17 -9.32
N VAL A 295 -3.54 13.84 -9.11
CA VAL A 295 -3.22 12.88 -10.16
C VAL A 295 -4.37 11.90 -10.35
N ASP A 296 -5.11 12.05 -11.45
CA ASP A 296 -6.13 11.08 -11.86
C ASP A 296 -5.48 9.77 -12.34
N GLY A 297 -5.77 8.65 -11.65
CA GLY A 297 -5.25 7.33 -12.00
C GLY A 297 -5.72 6.77 -13.35
N LYS A 298 -6.82 7.28 -13.92
CA LYS A 298 -7.27 6.96 -15.29
C LYS A 298 -6.48 7.74 -16.34
N LYS A 299 -6.12 8.99 -16.06
CA LYS A 299 -5.26 9.80 -16.96
C LYS A 299 -3.80 9.34 -16.91
N ASN A 300 -3.29 9.01 -15.73
CA ASN A 300 -1.87 8.78 -15.46
C ASN A 300 -1.55 7.35 -14.95
N LYS A 301 -2.24 6.33 -15.48
CA LYS A 301 -2.22 4.94 -14.97
C LYS A 301 -0.83 4.42 -14.59
N ILE A 302 0.17 4.56 -15.47
CA ILE A 302 1.53 4.06 -15.23
C ILE A 302 2.19 4.72 -14.00
N TYR A 303 2.00 6.03 -13.81
CA TYR A 303 2.54 6.75 -12.65
C TYR A 303 1.86 6.29 -11.35
N CYS A 304 0.53 6.18 -11.36
CA CYS A 304 -0.23 5.76 -10.19
C CYS A 304 0.00 4.29 -9.83
N GLN A 305 0.24 3.40 -10.80
CA GLN A 305 0.68 2.03 -10.56
C GLN A 305 2.08 1.99 -9.93
N ASN A 306 3.04 2.75 -10.45
CA ASN A 306 4.38 2.87 -9.85
C ASN A 306 4.29 3.40 -8.40
N LEU A 307 3.44 4.40 -8.14
CA LEU A 307 3.21 4.95 -6.81
C LEU A 307 2.57 3.92 -5.86
N CYS A 308 1.61 3.12 -6.34
CA CYS A 308 1.01 2.04 -5.56
C CYS A 308 2.02 0.93 -5.20
N LEU A 309 2.85 0.50 -6.15
CA LEU A 309 3.92 -0.49 -5.90
C LEU A 309 4.99 0.04 -4.95
N LEU A 310 5.35 1.33 -5.05
CA LEU A 310 6.21 2.02 -4.09
C LEU A 310 5.58 2.04 -2.70
N ALA A 311 4.30 2.43 -2.61
CA ALA A 311 3.59 2.54 -1.34
C ALA A 311 3.44 1.20 -0.62
N LYS A 312 3.22 0.10 -1.36
CA LYS A 312 3.07 -1.24 -0.79
C LYS A 312 4.34 -1.76 -0.08
N LEU A 313 5.51 -1.22 -0.39
CA LEU A 313 6.76 -1.51 0.35
C LEU A 313 6.74 -0.97 1.80
N PHE A 314 5.85 -0.01 2.10
CA PHE A 314 5.75 0.69 3.38
C PHE A 314 4.34 0.64 4.00
N LEU A 315 3.38 0.02 3.31
CA LEU A 315 2.01 -0.21 3.76
C LEU A 315 1.68 -1.70 3.67
N ASP A 316 1.33 -2.31 4.80
CA ASP A 316 0.96 -3.71 4.85
C ASP A 316 -0.37 -3.97 4.12
N HIS A 317 -1.46 -3.42 4.65
CA HIS A 317 -2.84 -3.72 4.24
C HIS A 317 -3.29 -3.10 2.90
N LYS A 318 -2.37 -2.59 2.06
CA LYS A 318 -2.72 -2.03 0.75
C LYS A 318 -2.98 -3.15 -0.26
N THR A 319 -4.23 -3.35 -0.64
CA THR A 319 -4.66 -4.46 -1.52
C THR A 319 -4.64 -4.13 -3.00
N LEU A 320 -4.98 -2.88 -3.39
CA LEU A 320 -5.07 -2.47 -4.80
C LEU A 320 -3.81 -1.73 -5.26
N TYR A 321 -3.26 -2.15 -6.40
CA TYR A 321 -2.05 -1.56 -7.00
C TYR A 321 -2.03 -1.48 -8.53
N TYR A 322 -2.75 -2.34 -9.26
CA TYR A 322 -2.87 -2.25 -10.73
C TYR A 322 -4.12 -1.51 -11.21
N ASP A 323 -5.25 -1.65 -10.52
CA ASP A 323 -6.52 -0.98 -10.85
C ASP A 323 -6.58 0.37 -10.11
N VAL A 324 -6.13 1.42 -10.80
CA VAL A 324 -5.90 2.76 -10.24
C VAL A 324 -6.89 3.80 -10.80
N GLU A 325 -7.61 3.46 -11.86
CA GLU A 325 -8.61 4.30 -12.52
C GLU A 325 -9.75 4.82 -11.62
N PRO A 326 -10.23 4.09 -10.59
CA PRO A 326 -11.22 4.61 -9.64
C PRO A 326 -10.71 5.70 -8.69
N PHE A 327 -9.40 5.95 -8.65
CA PHE A 327 -8.77 6.79 -7.62
C PHE A 327 -8.22 8.12 -8.17
N LEU A 328 -8.24 9.12 -7.29
CA LEU A 328 -7.38 10.31 -7.35
C LEU A 328 -6.22 10.11 -6.36
N PHE A 329 -5.05 10.63 -6.71
CA PHE A 329 -3.84 10.58 -5.88
C PHE A 329 -3.37 12.01 -5.62
N TYR A 330 -3.32 12.42 -4.35
CA TYR A 330 -2.89 13.75 -3.93
C TYR A 330 -1.44 13.66 -3.46
N VAL A 331 -0.52 14.11 -4.31
CA VAL A 331 0.91 13.87 -4.18
C VAL A 331 1.60 15.13 -3.66
N MET A 332 2.11 15.07 -2.42
CA MET A 332 2.79 16.18 -1.75
C MET A 332 4.29 16.17 -2.07
N THR A 333 4.84 17.35 -2.32
CA THR A 333 6.23 17.54 -2.75
C THR A 333 6.90 18.71 -2.05
N GLU A 334 8.22 18.62 -1.89
CA GLU A 334 9.10 19.74 -1.53
C GLU A 334 9.94 20.11 -2.76
N ALA A 335 9.87 21.37 -3.18
CA ALA A 335 10.64 21.89 -4.31
C ALA A 335 12.02 22.37 -3.85
N ASP A 336 13.06 21.93 -4.56
CA ASP A 336 14.40 22.52 -4.53
C ASP A 336 14.85 22.94 -5.94
N ASN A 337 16.10 23.38 -6.08
CA ASN A 337 16.70 23.83 -7.33
C ASN A 337 16.97 22.71 -8.36
N THR A 338 16.54 21.47 -8.11
CA THR A 338 16.63 20.32 -9.03
C THR A 338 15.28 19.77 -9.49
N GLY A 339 14.20 19.99 -8.72
CA GLY A 339 12.82 19.58 -9.01
C GLY A 339 11.89 19.63 -7.79
N CYS A 340 10.71 19.01 -7.91
CA CYS A 340 9.74 18.79 -6.82
C CYS A 340 9.81 17.33 -6.37
N HIS A 341 10.35 17.10 -5.17
CA HIS A 341 10.67 15.78 -4.63
C HIS A 341 9.49 15.20 -3.84
N LEU A 342 9.18 13.91 -4.03
CA LEU A 342 8.08 13.22 -3.34
C LEU A 342 8.29 13.20 -1.81
N ILE A 343 7.47 13.96 -1.08
CA ILE A 343 7.32 13.82 0.38
C ILE A 343 6.50 12.57 0.71
N GLY A 344 5.39 12.39 -0.01
CA GLY A 344 4.36 11.42 0.30
C GLY A 344 3.07 11.71 -0.46
N TYR A 345 2.03 10.93 -0.20
CA TYR A 345 0.74 11.06 -0.87
C TYR A 345 -0.40 10.51 -0.03
N PHE A 346 -1.63 10.79 -0.46
CA PHE A 346 -2.77 9.90 -0.19
C PHE A 346 -3.57 9.62 -1.47
N SER A 347 -4.22 8.45 -1.53
CA SER A 347 -5.21 8.14 -2.56
C SER A 347 -6.62 8.23 -1.99
N LYS A 348 -7.58 8.63 -2.83
CA LYS A 348 -9.00 8.79 -2.51
C LYS A 348 -9.83 8.20 -3.65
N GLU A 349 -10.85 7.41 -3.33
CA GLU A 349 -11.85 6.97 -4.32
C GLU A 349 -12.58 8.20 -4.91
N LYS A 350 -12.81 8.24 -6.22
CA LYS A 350 -13.62 9.29 -6.84
C LYS A 350 -15.05 9.28 -6.29
N ASN A 351 -15.62 8.09 -6.12
CA ASN A 351 -16.98 7.85 -5.67
C ASN A 351 -17.01 6.92 -4.45
N SER A 352 -16.61 7.41 -3.27
CA SER A 352 -16.65 6.61 -2.04
C SER A 352 -18.05 6.50 -1.45
N PHE A 353 -18.68 5.33 -1.54
CA PHE A 353 -20.00 5.04 -0.95
C PHE A 353 -20.04 5.15 0.58
N LEU A 354 -18.88 5.10 1.25
CA LEU A 354 -18.75 5.19 2.71
C LEU A 354 -18.22 6.57 3.17
N ASN A 355 -18.10 7.54 2.24
CA ASN A 355 -17.50 8.86 2.47
C ASN A 355 -16.07 8.79 3.03
N TYR A 356 -15.25 7.84 2.56
CA TYR A 356 -13.83 7.86 2.87
C TYR A 356 -13.14 8.98 2.08
N ASN A 357 -12.47 9.89 2.79
CA ASN A 357 -11.67 10.95 2.16
C ASN A 357 -10.21 10.54 1.92
N VAL A 358 -9.80 9.40 2.46
CA VAL A 358 -8.48 8.77 2.29
C VAL A 358 -8.64 7.24 2.28
N SER A 359 -8.15 6.57 1.24
CA SER A 359 -8.05 5.10 1.15
C SER A 359 -6.68 4.57 1.57
N CYS A 360 -5.61 5.26 1.17
CA CYS A 360 -4.24 4.97 1.59
C CYS A 360 -3.52 6.29 1.81
N ILE A 361 -2.66 6.39 2.83
CA ILE A 361 -1.83 7.56 3.10
C ILE A 361 -0.42 7.12 3.48
N LEU A 362 0.59 7.78 2.93
CA LEU A 362 2.00 7.48 3.18
C LEU A 362 2.83 8.78 3.16
N THR A 363 3.68 8.95 4.16
CA THR A 363 4.86 9.82 4.09
C THR A 363 6.07 8.92 3.82
N MET A 364 6.95 9.29 2.89
CA MET A 364 8.16 8.51 2.61
C MET A 364 9.07 8.44 3.85
N PRO A 365 9.80 7.33 4.09
CA PRO A 365 10.53 7.10 5.35
C PRO A 365 11.46 8.25 5.77
N GLN A 366 12.21 8.83 4.83
CA GLN A 366 13.13 9.95 5.05
C GLN A 366 12.45 11.28 5.48
N TYR A 367 11.12 11.36 5.36
CA TYR A 367 10.30 12.52 5.72
C TYR A 367 9.32 12.23 6.89
N MET A 368 9.35 11.01 7.45
CA MET A 368 8.49 10.65 8.58
C MET A 368 8.83 11.45 9.85
N ARG A 369 7.80 11.63 10.70
CA ARG A 369 7.87 12.37 11.98
C ARG A 369 8.23 13.88 11.88
N GLN A 370 8.45 14.42 10.68
CA GLN A 370 8.79 15.83 10.41
C GLN A 370 7.56 16.75 10.21
N GLY A 371 6.36 16.31 10.60
CA GLY A 371 5.09 17.05 10.44
C GLY A 371 4.35 16.78 9.12
N TYR A 372 5.02 16.34 8.06
CA TYR A 372 4.41 16.08 6.75
C TYR A 372 3.20 15.14 6.75
N GLY A 373 3.25 14.06 7.56
CA GLY A 373 2.10 13.16 7.71
C GLY A 373 0.85 13.85 8.26
N LYS A 374 1.02 14.88 9.10
CA LYS A 374 -0.09 15.74 9.52
C LYS A 374 -0.56 16.66 8.41
N MET A 375 0.36 17.26 7.65
CA MET A 375 0.00 18.13 6.51
C MET A 375 -0.83 17.38 5.46
N LEU A 376 -0.52 16.10 5.18
CA LEU A 376 -1.31 15.24 4.30
C LEU A 376 -2.72 14.96 4.84
N ILE A 377 -2.87 14.75 6.15
CA ILE A 377 -4.19 14.57 6.81
C ILE A 377 -4.98 15.90 6.80
N ASP A 378 -4.33 17.01 7.12
CA ASP A 378 -4.95 18.34 7.13
C ASP A 378 -5.44 18.74 5.73
N PHE A 379 -4.69 18.35 4.69
CA PHE A 379 -5.10 18.53 3.30
C PHE A 379 -6.29 17.65 2.89
N SER A 380 -6.37 16.38 3.33
CA SER A 380 -7.52 15.53 2.99
C SER A 380 -8.82 16.02 3.63
N TYR A 381 -8.75 16.61 4.83
CA TYR A 381 -9.87 17.30 5.45
C TYR A 381 -10.17 18.66 4.81
N LEU A 382 -9.17 19.43 4.39
CA LEU A 382 -9.37 20.67 3.64
C LEU A 382 -10.15 20.43 2.34
N LEU A 383 -9.83 19.38 1.59
CA LEU A 383 -10.61 18.97 0.42
C LEU A 383 -12.06 18.62 0.80
N SER A 384 -12.27 17.85 1.87
CA SER A 384 -13.62 17.49 2.34
C SER A 384 -14.46 18.72 2.72
N LYS A 385 -13.86 19.75 3.33
CA LYS A 385 -14.54 21.03 3.59
C LYS A 385 -15.00 21.73 2.30
N VAL A 386 -14.15 21.76 1.27
CA VAL A 386 -14.46 22.37 -0.05
C VAL A 386 -15.46 21.51 -0.85
N GLU A 387 -15.60 20.22 -0.53
CA GLU A 387 -16.69 19.36 -1.02
C GLU A 387 -18.00 19.49 -0.22
N GLU A 388 -18.03 20.29 0.85
CA GLU A 388 -19.11 20.35 1.86
C GLU A 388 -19.44 18.99 2.51
N LYS A 389 -18.46 18.08 2.58
CA LYS A 389 -18.59 16.69 3.07
C LYS A 389 -17.85 16.47 4.39
N VAL A 390 -18.34 15.50 5.15
CA VAL A 390 -17.60 14.91 6.29
C VAL A 390 -16.85 13.66 5.85
N GLY A 391 -15.64 13.46 6.38
CA GLY A 391 -14.74 12.39 5.98
C GLY A 391 -14.14 11.60 7.15
N SER A 392 -13.74 10.37 6.86
CA SER A 392 -12.93 9.50 7.71
C SER A 392 -11.94 8.73 6.82
N PRO A 393 -10.75 8.34 7.30
CA PRO A 393 -9.93 7.39 6.58
C PRO A 393 -10.58 5.99 6.51
N GLU A 394 -10.32 5.29 5.41
CA GLU A 394 -10.59 3.87 5.24
C GLU A 394 -9.89 3.05 6.34
N ARG A 395 -10.47 1.90 6.69
CA ARG A 395 -10.02 1.03 7.79
C ARG A 395 -9.76 -0.39 7.24
N PRO A 396 -8.69 -1.08 7.67
CA PRO A 396 -7.80 -0.74 8.79
C PRO A 396 -6.73 0.33 8.48
N LEU A 397 -6.54 1.26 9.42
CA LEU A 397 -5.36 2.12 9.47
C LEU A 397 -4.15 1.31 9.98
N SER A 398 -2.96 1.62 9.47
CA SER A 398 -1.70 1.20 10.11
C SER A 398 -1.48 1.92 11.44
N ASP A 399 -0.66 1.35 12.33
CA ASP A 399 -0.38 1.94 13.66
C ASP A 399 0.11 3.39 13.59
N LEU A 400 1.04 3.68 12.68
CA LEU A 400 1.54 5.04 12.44
C LEU A 400 0.43 5.97 11.90
N GLY A 401 -0.48 5.44 11.08
CA GLY A 401 -1.66 6.16 10.63
C GLY A 401 -2.61 6.48 11.80
N LEU A 402 -2.97 5.49 12.61
CA LEU A 402 -3.87 5.63 13.75
C LEU A 402 -3.34 6.62 14.79
N ILE A 403 -2.04 6.58 15.09
CA ILE A 403 -1.37 7.55 15.98
C ILE A 403 -1.44 8.96 15.38
N SER A 404 -1.20 9.09 14.07
CA SER A 404 -1.20 10.38 13.36
C SER A 404 -2.61 11.00 13.30
N TYR A 405 -3.64 10.23 12.96
CA TYR A 405 -5.04 10.67 12.97
C TYR A 405 -5.51 11.04 14.37
N ARG A 406 -5.24 10.23 15.41
CA ARG A 406 -5.56 10.58 16.80
C ARG A 406 -4.88 11.87 17.25
N SER A 407 -3.62 12.09 16.86
CA SER A 407 -2.91 13.34 17.16
C SER A 407 -3.46 14.55 16.38
N TYR A 408 -4.00 14.34 15.18
CA TYR A 408 -4.65 15.39 14.39
C TYR A 408 -6.02 15.75 14.97
N TRP A 409 -6.87 14.76 15.25
CA TRP A 409 -8.20 14.99 15.83
C TRP A 409 -8.13 15.64 17.22
N LYS A 410 -7.17 15.27 18.10
CA LYS A 410 -6.95 16.00 19.38
C LYS A 410 -6.75 17.50 19.12
N GLU A 411 -5.94 17.83 18.13
CA GLU A 411 -5.53 19.21 17.83
C GLU A 411 -6.66 20.03 17.22
N VAL A 412 -7.35 19.48 16.22
CA VAL A 412 -8.51 20.13 15.58
C VAL A 412 -9.64 20.37 16.59
N LEU A 413 -9.92 19.40 17.47
CA LEU A 413 -10.95 19.57 18.50
C LEU A 413 -10.57 20.60 19.57
N LEU A 414 -9.31 20.61 20.04
CA LEU A 414 -8.88 21.62 21.01
C LEU A 414 -8.84 23.02 20.39
N ARG A 415 -8.45 23.16 19.13
CA ARG A 415 -8.51 24.42 18.37
C ARG A 415 -9.95 24.92 18.22
N TYR A 416 -10.89 24.05 17.85
CA TYR A 416 -12.33 24.39 17.80
C TYR A 416 -12.84 24.82 19.18
N LEU A 417 -12.59 24.02 20.22
CA LEU A 417 -13.10 24.26 21.57
C LEU A 417 -12.45 25.47 22.26
N HIS A 418 -11.23 25.85 21.89
CA HIS A 418 -10.60 27.11 22.30
C HIS A 418 -11.38 28.31 21.73
N ASN A 419 -11.56 28.34 20.41
CA ASN A 419 -12.21 29.43 19.69
C ASN A 419 -13.71 29.55 20.04
N PHE A 420 -14.37 28.44 20.39
CA PHE A 420 -15.80 28.39 20.67
C PHE A 420 -16.21 29.15 21.95
N GLN A 421 -17.14 30.10 21.78
CA GLN A 421 -17.70 30.97 22.83
C GLN A 421 -19.15 30.66 23.21
N GLY A 422 -19.79 29.67 22.56
CA GLY A 422 -21.17 29.28 22.85
C GLY A 422 -21.33 28.52 24.16
N LYS A 423 -22.59 28.36 24.62
CA LYS A 423 -22.93 27.66 25.88
C LYS A 423 -23.19 26.16 25.73
N GLU A 424 -23.65 25.73 24.57
CA GLU A 424 -23.88 24.31 24.22
C GLU A 424 -23.08 23.98 22.96
N ILE A 425 -22.60 22.75 22.81
CA ILE A 425 -21.73 22.30 21.71
C ILE A 425 -22.35 21.07 21.06
N SER A 426 -22.70 21.15 19.77
CA SER A 426 -23.16 19.99 19.01
C SER A 426 -22.01 19.26 18.33
N ILE A 427 -22.02 17.92 18.41
CA ILE A 427 -21.12 17.06 17.61
C ILE A 427 -21.33 17.32 16.11
N LYS A 428 -22.54 17.69 15.69
CA LYS A 428 -22.85 18.02 14.28
C LYS A 428 -22.17 19.30 13.82
N GLU A 429 -22.11 20.33 14.68
CA GLU A 429 -21.47 21.62 14.37
C GLU A 429 -19.96 21.44 14.24
N ILE A 430 -19.33 20.73 15.20
CA ILE A 430 -17.92 20.33 15.09
C ILE A 430 -17.69 19.57 13.78
N SER A 431 -18.55 18.60 13.45
CA SER A 431 -18.38 17.77 12.24
C SER A 431 -18.47 18.59 10.95
N GLN A 432 -19.39 19.54 10.86
CA GLN A 432 -19.51 20.43 9.70
C GLN A 432 -18.30 21.38 9.57
N GLU A 433 -17.89 22.03 10.66
CA GLU A 433 -16.77 22.99 10.67
C GLU A 433 -15.42 22.33 10.40
N THR A 434 -15.23 21.10 10.89
CA THR A 434 -13.94 20.38 10.82
C THR A 434 -13.85 19.39 9.65
N ALA A 435 -14.97 19.04 9.02
CA ALA A 435 -15.14 17.89 8.12
C ALA A 435 -14.78 16.52 8.75
N VAL A 436 -14.55 16.43 10.07
CA VAL A 436 -14.26 15.15 10.75
C VAL A 436 -15.56 14.39 11.01
N ASN A 437 -15.56 13.08 10.74
CA ASN A 437 -16.71 12.22 10.99
C ASN A 437 -17.15 12.23 12.49
N PRO A 438 -18.47 12.26 12.80
CA PRO A 438 -18.96 12.27 14.18
C PRO A 438 -18.43 11.15 15.08
N VAL A 439 -18.16 9.96 14.54
CA VAL A 439 -17.62 8.81 15.28
C VAL A 439 -16.16 9.07 15.72
N ASP A 440 -15.37 9.68 14.86
CA ASP A 440 -13.98 10.03 15.15
C ASP A 440 -13.90 11.21 16.14
N ILE A 441 -14.86 12.15 16.08
CA ILE A 441 -15.04 13.22 17.08
C ILE A 441 -15.41 12.62 18.45
N VAL A 442 -16.45 11.78 18.53
CA VAL A 442 -16.94 11.19 19.79
C VAL A 442 -15.85 10.33 20.45
N SER A 443 -15.17 9.48 19.68
CA SER A 443 -14.09 8.64 20.21
C SER A 443 -12.87 9.46 20.67
N THR A 444 -12.57 10.59 20.01
CA THR A 444 -11.51 11.51 20.47
C THR A 444 -11.92 12.26 21.75
N LEU A 445 -13.15 12.78 21.84
CA LEU A 445 -13.66 13.42 23.07
C LEU A 445 -13.70 12.44 24.26
N GLN A 446 -14.02 11.17 24.01
CA GLN A 446 -13.94 10.10 25.00
C GLN A 446 -12.49 9.83 25.44
N ALA A 447 -11.55 9.75 24.48
CA ALA A 447 -10.13 9.55 24.77
C ALA A 447 -9.49 10.71 25.57
N LEU A 448 -9.96 11.94 25.38
CA LEU A 448 -9.56 13.11 26.18
C LEU A 448 -10.30 13.23 27.53
N GLN A 449 -11.22 12.30 27.82
CA GLN A 449 -12.13 12.30 28.97
C GLN A 449 -13.07 13.52 29.04
N MET A 450 -13.24 14.20 27.91
CA MET A 450 -14.06 15.41 27.74
C MET A 450 -15.54 15.09 27.48
N LEU A 451 -15.87 13.88 27.02
CA LEU A 451 -17.27 13.45 26.91
C LEU A 451 -17.79 12.96 28.28
N LYS A 452 -18.96 13.47 28.69
CA LYS A 452 -19.70 13.06 29.91
C LYS A 452 -21.17 12.79 29.57
N TYR A 453 -21.87 12.05 30.43
CA TYR A 453 -23.30 11.77 30.31
C TYR A 453 -24.02 12.19 31.61
N TRP A 454 -25.08 12.96 31.49
CA TRP A 454 -25.82 13.54 32.63
C TRP A 454 -27.28 13.75 32.28
N LYS A 455 -28.20 13.24 33.12
CA LYS A 455 -29.67 13.38 32.95
C LYS A 455 -30.17 13.13 31.51
N GLY A 456 -29.68 12.07 30.86
CA GLY A 456 -30.06 11.69 29.49
C GLY A 456 -29.35 12.45 28.37
N LYS A 457 -28.50 13.45 28.68
CA LYS A 457 -27.76 14.23 27.70
C LYS A 457 -26.26 13.91 27.72
N HIS A 458 -25.64 13.95 26.55
CA HIS A 458 -24.18 14.02 26.43
C HIS A 458 -23.73 15.47 26.63
N LEU A 459 -22.66 15.67 27.41
CA LEU A 459 -22.06 16.97 27.70
C LEU A 459 -20.57 16.96 27.31
N VAL A 460 -20.10 18.05 26.71
CA VAL A 460 -18.69 18.27 26.39
C VAL A 460 -18.05 19.14 27.47
N LEU A 461 -17.19 18.55 28.29
CA LEU A 461 -16.42 19.23 29.31
C LEU A 461 -15.21 19.94 28.67
N LYS A 462 -15.27 21.28 28.60
CA LYS A 462 -14.14 22.13 28.14
C LYS A 462 -13.01 22.09 29.17
N ARG A 463 -12.13 21.09 29.03
CA ARG A 463 -10.89 20.91 29.79
C ARG A 463 -9.88 22.00 29.43
N GLN A 464 -9.85 23.06 30.23
CA GLN A 464 -8.94 24.19 30.01
C GLN A 464 -7.47 23.77 30.09
N ASP A 465 -7.13 22.82 30.97
CA ASP A 465 -5.79 22.24 31.10
C ASP A 465 -5.25 21.65 29.78
N LEU A 466 -6.11 20.98 29.00
CA LEU A 466 -5.73 20.44 27.68
C LEU A 466 -5.66 21.52 26.59
N ILE A 467 -6.45 22.58 26.72
CA ILE A 467 -6.42 23.73 25.81
C ILE A 467 -5.13 24.52 26.03
N ASP A 468 -4.74 24.79 27.27
CA ASP A 468 -3.51 25.49 27.61
C ASP A 468 -2.25 24.66 27.22
N GLU A 469 -2.30 23.33 27.43
CA GLU A 469 -1.29 22.37 26.93
C GLU A 469 -1.14 22.45 25.40
N TRP A 470 -2.26 22.61 24.67
CA TRP A 470 -2.24 22.77 23.22
C TRP A 470 -1.71 24.14 22.80
N ILE A 471 -2.20 25.26 23.38
CA ILE A 471 -1.73 26.62 23.06
C ILE A 471 -0.22 26.74 23.27
N ALA A 472 0.31 26.22 24.38
CA ALA A 472 1.74 26.22 24.66
C ALA A 472 2.57 25.35 23.69
N LYS A 473 1.95 24.37 23.01
CA LYS A 473 2.56 23.58 21.93
C LYS A 473 2.41 24.25 20.57
N GLU A 474 1.29 24.92 20.31
CA GLU A 474 1.02 25.62 19.05
C GLU A 474 1.90 26.87 18.91
N ALA A 475 2.08 27.65 19.99
CA ALA A 475 3.01 28.77 20.02
C ALA A 475 4.45 28.36 19.64
N LYS A 476 4.90 27.18 20.12
CA LYS A 476 6.22 26.60 19.77
C LYS A 476 6.29 26.09 18.32
N ARG A 477 5.15 25.84 17.68
CA ARG A 477 5.03 25.42 16.27
C ARG A 477 4.75 26.56 15.31
N SER A 478 4.40 27.75 15.78
CA SER A 478 4.22 28.94 14.93
C SER A 478 5.47 29.25 14.11
N ASN A 479 6.65 28.89 14.64
CA ASN A 479 7.94 28.99 13.95
C ASN A 479 8.20 27.85 12.93
N SER A 480 7.24 26.94 12.71
CA SER A 480 7.36 25.82 11.77
C SER A 480 6.40 25.99 10.59
N ASN A 481 6.96 26.12 9.39
CA ASN A 481 6.22 26.35 8.13
C ASN A 481 5.51 25.08 7.60
N LYS A 482 4.94 24.25 8.50
CA LYS A 482 4.40 22.91 8.21
C LYS A 482 2.91 22.80 8.60
N ILE A 483 2.13 23.78 8.15
CA ILE A 483 0.67 23.91 8.29
C ILE A 483 0.08 24.13 6.88
N MET A 484 -1.06 23.51 6.56
CA MET A 484 -1.73 23.74 5.27
C MET A 484 -2.53 25.04 5.31
N ASP A 485 -2.46 25.81 4.23
CA ASP A 485 -3.10 27.13 4.13
C ASP A 485 -4.29 27.10 3.17
N PRO A 486 -5.54 27.29 3.65
CA PRO A 486 -6.72 27.29 2.79
C PRO A 486 -6.65 28.30 1.64
N SER A 487 -5.94 29.43 1.81
CA SER A 487 -5.79 30.45 0.75
C SER A 487 -4.85 30.03 -0.39
N CYS A 488 -4.01 29.02 -0.15
CA CYS A 488 -3.07 28.48 -1.15
C CYS A 488 -3.65 27.30 -1.96
N LEU A 489 -4.90 26.89 -1.69
CA LEU A 489 -5.62 25.87 -2.46
C LEU A 489 -6.29 26.49 -3.69
N LYS A 490 -5.98 25.95 -4.88
CA LYS A 490 -6.59 26.29 -6.17
C LYS A 490 -7.31 25.05 -6.71
N TRP A 491 -8.45 24.72 -6.08
CA TRP A 491 -9.19 23.50 -6.37
C TRP A 491 -10.70 23.73 -6.32
N THR A 492 -11.43 22.98 -7.14
CA THR A 492 -12.89 22.85 -7.06
C THR A 492 -13.27 21.38 -7.21
N PRO A 493 -14.32 20.88 -6.54
CA PRO A 493 -14.70 19.47 -6.61
C PRO A 493 -14.97 19.03 -8.07
N PRO A 494 -14.44 17.86 -8.50
CA PRO A 494 -14.71 17.33 -9.84
C PRO A 494 -16.21 17.23 -10.14
N LYS A 495 -16.64 17.88 -11.23
CA LYS A 495 -18.06 17.97 -11.63
C LYS A 495 -18.59 16.65 -12.19
N GLY A 496 -18.93 15.72 -11.31
CA GLY A 496 -19.75 14.53 -11.59
C GLY A 496 -19.05 13.42 -12.38
N THR A 497 -18.94 12.24 -11.77
CA THR A 497 -18.56 10.97 -12.41
C THR A 497 -19.41 9.85 -11.85
#